data_AF-A0A7V2V0V5-F1
#
_entry.id   AF-A0A7V2V0V5-F1
#
_cell.length_a   1.000
_cell.length_b   1.000
_cell.length_c   1.000
_cell.angle_alpha   90.00
_cell.angle_beta   90.00
_cell.angle_gamma   90.00
#
_symmetry.space_group_name_H-M   'P 1'
#
loop_
_entity.id
_entity.type
_entity.pdbx_description
1 polymer ?
#
loop_
_entity_poly.entity_id
_entity_poly.type
_entity_poly.pdbx_seq_one_letter_code
_entity_poly.pdbx_strand_id
1 'polypeptide(L)'
;MPADALLLQIVQKYAADAVRMAQSKFHVDLDGSEESISRVEQILDQIHRATTVKPVTDEVIAVFSKTFGSYVGEVFRRHHGGEWFMMEVDGGQYPGIKDEGRDFTFWPWGKVCNRIRDGRGESVAAYYTVSVKVHGA
;
A
#
# COMPACT_ATOMS: atom_id res chain seq x y z
N MET A 1 7.75 -16.70 -18.45
CA MET A 1 7.49 -16.40 -17.02
C MET A 1 5.99 -16.24 -16.86
N PRO A 2 5.35 -16.87 -15.86
CA PRO A 2 3.92 -16.66 -15.61
C PRO A 2 3.65 -15.20 -15.19
N ALA A 3 2.46 -14.67 -15.49
CA ALA A 3 2.09 -13.27 -15.25
C ALA A 3 2.22 -12.87 -13.76
N ASP A 4 1.92 -13.81 -12.85
CA ASP A 4 1.97 -13.60 -11.40
C ASP A 4 3.40 -13.37 -10.90
N ALA A 5 4.39 -14.03 -11.51
CA ALA A 5 5.80 -13.84 -11.15
C ALA A 5 6.31 -12.45 -11.52
N LEU A 6 5.85 -11.89 -12.65
CA LEU A 6 6.18 -10.53 -13.05
C LEU A 6 5.54 -9.51 -12.11
N LEU A 7 4.26 -9.71 -11.77
CA LEU A 7 3.54 -8.87 -10.80
C LEU A 7 4.27 -8.85 -9.45
N LEU A 8 4.62 -10.02 -8.93
CA LEU A 8 5.34 -10.15 -7.66
C LEU A 8 6.68 -9.40 -7.68
N GLN A 9 7.45 -9.50 -8.76
CA GLN A 9 8.71 -8.77 -8.91
C GLN A 9 8.50 -7.25 -8.88
N ILE A 10 7.46 -6.76 -9.57
CA ILE A 10 7.13 -5.34 -9.64
C ILE A 10 6.74 -4.80 -8.25
N VAL A 11 5.82 -5.45 -7.55
CA VAL A 11 5.38 -5.00 -6.23
C VAL A 11 6.49 -5.09 -5.19
N GLN A 12 7.35 -6.11 -5.24
CA GLN A 12 8.52 -6.20 -4.36
C GLN A 12 9.53 -5.08 -4.61
N LYS A 13 9.75 -4.71 -5.88
CA LYS A 13 10.60 -3.57 -6.21
C LYS A 13 10.03 -2.28 -5.64
N TYR A 14 8.74 -2.02 -5.81
CA TYR A 14 8.08 -0.84 -5.24
C TYR A 14 8.10 -0.84 -3.71
N ALA A 15 7.92 -2.00 -3.06
CA ALA A 15 8.06 -2.10 -1.61
C ALA A 15 9.48 -1.73 -1.15
N ALA A 16 10.52 -2.18 -1.87
CA ALA A 16 11.90 -1.78 -1.58
C ALA A 16 12.17 -0.30 -1.85
N ASP A 17 11.53 0.29 -2.87
CA ASP A 17 11.56 1.73 -3.14
C ASP A 17 10.95 2.50 -1.97
N ALA A 18 9.91 1.97 -1.32
CA ALA A 18 9.26 2.59 -0.17
C ALA A 18 10.20 2.72 1.02
N VAL A 19 10.96 1.67 1.33
CA VAL A 19 11.97 1.69 2.40
C VAL A 19 13.02 2.76 2.12
N ARG A 20 13.55 2.82 0.89
CA ARG A 20 14.54 3.83 0.51
C ARG A 20 13.96 5.25 0.55
N MET A 21 12.71 5.41 0.13
CA MET A 21 12.04 6.71 0.13
C MET A 21 11.73 7.20 1.54
N ALA A 22 11.23 6.31 2.40
CA ALA A 22 10.97 6.59 3.82
C ALA A 22 12.25 7.06 4.52
N GLN A 23 13.36 6.35 4.32
CA GLN A 23 14.62 6.70 4.96
C GLN A 23 15.21 8.02 4.41
N SER A 24 15.25 8.19 3.09
CA SER A 24 15.91 9.34 2.46
C SER A 24 15.13 10.64 2.52
N LYS A 25 13.79 10.60 2.44
CA LYS A 25 12.94 11.80 2.38
C LYS A 25 12.23 12.11 3.69
N PHE A 26 11.92 11.10 4.49
CA PHE A 26 11.12 11.25 5.70
C PHE A 26 11.91 10.92 6.97
N HIS A 27 13.14 10.40 6.84
CA HIS A 27 13.97 9.95 7.96
C HIS A 27 13.25 8.93 8.86
N VAL A 28 12.45 8.06 8.24
CA VAL A 28 11.68 7.01 8.89
C VAL A 28 12.17 5.65 8.41
N ASP A 29 12.46 4.76 9.37
CA ASP A 29 12.87 3.40 9.09
C ASP A 29 11.68 2.45 8.93
N LEU A 30 11.69 1.67 7.86
CA LEU A 30 10.65 0.72 7.47
C LEU A 30 11.28 -0.67 7.31
N ASP A 31 11.02 -1.56 8.27
CA ASP A 31 11.72 -2.85 8.44
C ASP A 31 10.91 -4.07 7.94
N GLY A 32 9.65 -3.87 7.58
CA GLY A 32 8.74 -4.92 7.10
C GLY A 32 7.93 -5.57 8.22
N SER A 33 8.03 -5.05 9.44
CA SER A 33 7.17 -5.41 10.56
C SER A 33 5.76 -4.81 10.42
N GLU A 34 4.82 -5.35 11.19
CA GLU A 34 3.47 -4.77 11.26
C GLU A 34 3.49 -3.38 11.93
N GLU A 35 4.42 -3.14 12.85
CA GLU A 35 4.63 -1.84 13.50
C GLU A 35 5.01 -0.75 12.48
N SER A 36 5.74 -1.11 11.43
CA SER A 36 6.10 -0.21 10.33
C SER A 36 4.88 0.33 9.57
N ILE A 37 3.70 -0.30 9.64
CA ILE A 37 2.47 0.22 9.05
C ILE A 37 2.04 1.54 9.69
N SER A 38 2.23 1.68 11.01
CA SER A 38 1.95 2.95 11.70
C SER A 38 2.92 4.06 11.27
N ARG A 39 4.17 3.70 10.94
CA ARG A 39 5.17 4.63 10.40
C ARG A 39 4.82 5.07 8.97
N VAL A 40 4.32 4.15 8.14
CA VAL A 40 3.78 4.47 6.81
C VAL A 40 2.61 5.46 6.93
N GLU A 41 1.67 5.23 7.85
CA GLU A 41 0.55 6.17 8.08
C GLU A 41 1.04 7.58 8.42
N GLN A 42 2.09 7.73 9.24
CA GLN A 42 2.68 9.02 9.56
C GLN A 42 3.29 9.72 8.33
N ILE A 43 3.96 8.95 7.46
CA ILE A 43 4.50 9.48 6.20
C ILE A 43 3.36 9.96 5.28
N LEU A 44 2.29 9.18 5.14
CA LEU A 44 1.15 9.54 4.30
C LEU A 44 0.41 10.77 4.82
N ASP A 45 0.36 10.97 6.15
CA ASP A 45 -0.18 12.19 6.74
C ASP A 45 0.64 13.43 6.36
N GLN A 46 1.98 13.32 6.40
CA GLN A 46 2.87 14.39 5.96
C GLN A 46 2.68 14.69 4.47
N ILE A 47 2.58 13.65 3.63
CA ILE A 47 2.33 13.81 2.19
C ILE A 47 0.99 14.51 1.96
N HIS A 48 -0.09 14.06 2.60
CA HIS A 48 -1.40 14.70 2.47
C HIS A 48 -1.33 16.20 2.83
N ARG A 49 -0.76 16.55 3.98
CA ARG A 49 -0.59 17.97 4.39
C ARG A 49 0.23 18.78 3.39
N ALA A 50 1.28 18.19 2.82
CA ALA A 50 2.05 18.85 1.77
C ALA A 50 1.21 19.08 0.51
N THR A 51 0.37 18.11 0.11
CA THR A 51 -0.51 18.24 -1.06
C THR A 51 -1.63 19.26 -0.86
N THR A 52 -2.13 19.45 0.36
CA THR A 52 -3.13 20.49 0.66
C THR A 52 -2.53 21.90 0.57
N VAL A 53 -1.23 22.04 0.87
CA VAL A 53 -0.52 23.34 0.74
C VAL A 53 -0.12 23.59 -0.71
N LYS A 54 0.40 22.57 -1.41
CA LYS A 54 0.81 22.65 -2.80
C LYS A 54 0.23 21.44 -3.54
N PRO A 55 -0.82 21.62 -4.35
CA PRO A 55 -1.37 20.55 -5.16
C PRO A 55 -0.31 19.87 -6.00
N VAL A 56 -0.35 18.54 -6.04
CA VAL A 56 0.54 17.71 -6.85
C VAL A 56 -0.28 17.04 -7.96
N THR A 57 0.40 16.59 -9.00
CA THR A 57 -0.26 15.88 -10.10
C THR A 57 -0.67 14.47 -9.69
N ASP A 58 -1.66 13.90 -10.39
CA ASP A 58 -2.09 12.52 -10.18
C ASP A 58 -0.96 11.51 -10.40
N GLU A 59 -0.01 11.81 -11.29
CA GLU A 59 1.18 10.99 -11.50
C GLU A 59 2.04 10.90 -10.25
N VAL A 60 2.21 12.01 -9.52
CA VAL A 60 2.97 12.04 -8.27
C VAL A 60 2.25 11.23 -7.19
N ILE A 61 0.92 11.38 -7.08
CA ILE A 61 0.11 10.57 -6.15
C ILE A 61 0.24 9.09 -6.51
N ALA A 62 0.15 8.74 -7.79
CA ALA A 62 0.28 7.37 -8.26
C ALA A 62 1.65 6.78 -7.91
N VAL A 63 2.75 7.54 -7.99
CA VAL A 63 4.07 7.07 -7.56
C VAL A 63 4.08 6.72 -6.08
N PHE A 64 3.53 7.57 -5.20
CA PHE A 64 3.44 7.28 -3.77
C PHE A 64 2.52 6.08 -3.48
N SER A 65 1.37 6.00 -4.14
CA SER A 65 0.42 4.89 -4.02
C SER A 65 1.02 3.55 -4.39
N LYS A 66 1.76 3.49 -5.51
CA LYS A 66 2.49 2.30 -5.94
C LYS A 66 3.53 1.88 -4.91
N THR A 67 4.33 2.85 -4.48
CA THR A 67 5.46 2.65 -3.57
C THR A 67 5.00 2.16 -2.20
N PHE A 68 4.25 2.99 -1.46
CA PHE A 68 3.81 2.66 -0.11
C PHE A 68 2.71 1.60 -0.10
N GLY A 69 1.85 1.55 -1.11
CA GLY A 69 0.83 0.51 -1.22
C GLY A 69 1.44 -0.88 -1.42
N SER A 70 2.49 -1.00 -2.25
CA SER A 70 3.20 -2.27 -2.38
C SER A 70 3.91 -2.68 -1.10
N TYR A 71 4.47 -1.73 -0.34
CA TYR A 71 5.06 -2.04 0.96
C TYR A 71 4.01 -2.59 1.94
N VAL A 72 2.87 -1.89 2.09
CA VAL A 72 1.78 -2.31 2.98
C VAL A 72 1.24 -3.69 2.58
N GLY A 73 1.07 -3.92 1.28
CA GLY A 73 0.67 -5.23 0.76
C GLY A 73 1.71 -6.33 1.03
N GLU A 74 3.00 -6.06 0.86
CA GLU A 74 4.05 -7.05 1.17
C GLU A 74 4.13 -7.37 2.66
N VAL A 75 3.95 -6.39 3.54
CA VAL A 75 3.84 -6.65 4.99
C VAL A 75 2.63 -7.53 5.26
N PHE A 76 1.45 -7.19 4.73
CA PHE A 76 0.25 -8.04 4.87
C PHE A 76 0.52 -9.47 4.41
N ARG A 77 1.01 -9.63 3.19
CA ARG A 77 1.24 -10.94 2.55
C ARG A 77 2.21 -11.82 3.33
N ARG A 78 3.27 -11.22 3.89
CA ARG A 78 4.31 -11.96 4.61
C ARG A 78 3.87 -12.45 5.98
N HIS A 79 3.02 -11.69 6.66
CA HIS A 79 2.56 -12.01 8.03
C HIS A 79 1.24 -12.80 8.05
N HIS A 80 0.35 -12.55 7.09
CA HIS A 80 -1.01 -13.12 7.08
C HIS A 80 -1.29 -14.02 5.88
N GLY A 81 -0.48 -13.96 4.82
CA GLY A 81 -0.66 -14.77 3.61
C GLY A 81 -1.45 -14.07 2.52
N GLY A 82 -2.08 -14.86 1.64
CA GLY A 82 -2.69 -14.38 0.40
C GLY A 82 -1.69 -14.18 -0.73
N GLU A 83 -2.21 -13.84 -1.90
CA GLU A 83 -1.47 -13.78 -3.16
C GLU A 83 -1.77 -12.48 -3.90
N TRP A 84 -0.72 -11.92 -4.50
CA TRP A 84 -0.88 -10.77 -5.38
C TRP A 84 -1.60 -11.18 -6.65
N PHE A 85 -2.58 -10.38 -7.06
CA PHE A 85 -3.29 -10.54 -8.32
C PHE A 85 -3.60 -9.18 -8.93
N MET A 86 -3.97 -9.16 -10.20
CA MET A 86 -4.51 -7.95 -10.83
C MET A 86 -6.03 -7.93 -10.63
N MET A 87 -6.50 -6.92 -9.90
CA MET A 87 -7.93 -6.65 -9.72
C MET A 87 -8.40 -5.57 -10.68
N GLU A 88 -9.64 -5.71 -11.15
CA GLU A 88 -10.30 -4.68 -11.95
C GLU A 88 -11.05 -3.70 -11.05
N VAL A 89 -10.76 -2.41 -11.18
CA VAL A 89 -11.45 -1.32 -10.47
C VAL A 89 -11.72 -0.21 -11.47
N ASP A 90 -12.99 0.15 -11.65
CA ASP A 90 -13.44 1.22 -12.54
C ASP A 90 -12.86 1.12 -13.97
N GLY A 91 -12.75 -0.10 -14.50
CA GLY A 91 -12.19 -0.39 -15.82
C GLY A 91 -10.65 -0.32 -15.92
N GLY A 92 -9.97 -0.08 -14.79
CA GLY A 92 -8.51 -0.15 -14.66
C GLY A 92 -8.05 -1.43 -13.97
N GLN A 93 -6.79 -1.81 -14.18
CA GLN A 93 -6.18 -3.02 -13.59
C GLN A 93 -5.10 -2.61 -12.57
N TYR A 94 -5.26 -3.08 -11.33
CA TYR A 94 -4.38 -2.69 -10.22
C TYR A 94 -3.94 -3.91 -9.40
N PRO A 95 -2.75 -3.88 -8.77
CA PRO A 95 -2.36 -4.91 -7.82
C PRO A 95 -3.26 -4.91 -6.57
N GLY A 96 -3.85 -6.06 -6.28
CA GLY A 96 -4.54 -6.38 -5.04
C GLY A 96 -3.99 -7.66 -4.44
N ILE A 97 -4.38 -7.95 -3.21
CA ILE A 97 -4.11 -9.24 -2.55
C ILE A 97 -5.45 -9.95 -2.37
N LYS A 98 -5.51 -11.22 -2.77
CA LYS A 98 -6.64 -12.12 -2.55
C LYS A 98 -6.19 -13.33 -1.75
N ASP A 99 -7.15 -14.04 -1.17
CA ASP A 99 -6.94 -15.38 -0.64
C ASP A 99 -8.00 -16.27 -1.28
N GLU A 100 -7.64 -17.22 -2.16
CA GLU A 100 -8.63 -18.05 -2.87
C GLU A 100 -9.43 -18.96 -1.94
N GLY A 101 -8.94 -19.21 -0.71
CA GLY A 101 -9.66 -19.96 0.31
C GLY A 101 -10.71 -19.14 1.06
N ARG A 102 -10.80 -17.82 0.81
CA ARG A 102 -11.66 -16.88 1.55
C ARG A 102 -12.29 -15.86 0.60
N ASP A 103 -13.47 -15.35 0.95
CA ASP A 103 -14.04 -14.19 0.24
C ASP A 103 -13.35 -12.90 0.74
N PHE A 104 -12.08 -12.74 0.38
CA PHE A 104 -11.22 -11.66 0.87
C PHE A 104 -10.47 -10.98 -0.27
N THR A 105 -10.50 -9.65 -0.28
CA THR A 105 -9.68 -8.81 -1.16
C THR A 105 -9.15 -7.61 -0.40
N PHE A 106 -7.87 -7.32 -0.59
CA PHE A 106 -7.16 -6.20 0.01
C PHE A 106 -6.51 -5.34 -1.07
N TRP A 107 -6.88 -4.05 -1.12
CA TRP A 107 -6.41 -3.12 -2.14
C TRP A 107 -5.56 -1.99 -1.54
N PRO A 108 -4.26 -2.24 -1.27
CA PRO A 108 -3.44 -1.28 -0.56
C PRO A 108 -3.09 -0.03 -1.39
N TRP A 109 -2.95 -0.18 -2.72
CA TRP A 109 -2.64 0.96 -3.60
C TRP A 109 -3.77 2.00 -3.62
N GLY A 110 -5.02 1.54 -3.76
CA GLY A 110 -6.18 2.40 -3.71
C GLY A 110 -6.31 3.09 -2.36
N LYS A 111 -6.12 2.35 -1.26
CA LYS A 111 -6.20 2.96 0.07
C LYS A 111 -5.15 4.04 0.30
N VAL A 112 -3.91 3.84 -0.14
CA VAL A 112 -2.87 4.88 -0.07
C VAL A 112 -3.23 6.09 -0.93
N CYS A 113 -3.79 5.88 -2.13
CA CYS A 113 -4.23 6.96 -3.00
C CYS A 113 -5.29 7.84 -2.31
N ASN A 114 -6.33 7.20 -1.78
CA ASN A 114 -7.40 7.87 -1.04
C ASN A 114 -6.84 8.56 0.20
N ARG A 115 -5.89 7.94 0.93
CA ARG A 115 -5.25 8.55 2.10
C ARG A 115 -4.52 9.85 1.80
N ILE A 116 -3.87 9.92 0.65
CA ILE A 116 -3.16 11.12 0.19
C ILE A 116 -4.15 12.21 -0.24
N ARG A 117 -5.26 11.84 -0.91
CA ARG A 117 -6.26 12.79 -1.42
C ARG A 117 -7.22 13.30 -0.34
N ASP A 118 -7.80 12.38 0.42
CA ASP A 118 -8.97 12.62 1.27
C ASP A 118 -8.62 12.67 2.77
N GLY A 119 -7.36 12.37 3.11
CA GLY A 119 -6.83 12.57 4.44
C GLY A 119 -7.20 11.46 5.44
N ARG A 120 -7.30 11.83 6.73
CA ARG A 120 -7.27 10.87 7.85
C ARG A 120 -8.44 9.87 7.88
N GLY A 121 -9.57 10.18 7.25
CA GLY A 121 -10.70 9.23 7.12
C GLY A 121 -10.30 7.97 6.35
N GLU A 122 -9.27 8.07 5.51
CA GLU A 122 -8.77 6.99 4.67
C GLU A 122 -7.53 6.31 5.26
N SER A 123 -7.41 6.25 6.60
CA SER A 123 -6.23 5.69 7.26
C SER A 123 -5.86 4.29 6.77
N VAL A 124 -4.59 4.14 6.39
CA VAL A 124 -4.00 2.89 5.92
C VAL A 124 -3.77 1.94 7.09
N ALA A 125 -3.35 2.44 8.25
CA ALA A 125 -3.16 1.62 9.44
C ALA A 125 -4.49 1.03 9.96
N ALA A 126 -5.56 1.82 9.94
CA ALA A 126 -6.90 1.33 10.30
C ALA A 126 -7.40 0.28 9.31
N TYR A 127 -7.23 0.53 8.01
CA TYR A 127 -7.59 -0.42 6.96
C TYR A 127 -6.83 -1.75 7.11
N TYR A 128 -5.50 -1.70 7.28
CA TYR A 128 -4.67 -2.87 7.52
C TYR A 128 -5.19 -3.69 8.71
N THR A 129 -5.45 -3.03 9.84
CA THR A 129 -5.94 -3.70 11.07
C THR A 129 -7.28 -4.41 10.85
N VAL A 130 -8.20 -3.78 10.13
CA VAL A 130 -9.50 -4.39 9.81
C VAL A 130 -9.30 -5.57 8.85
N SER A 131 -8.46 -5.41 7.83
CA SER A 131 -8.17 -6.47 6.86
C SER A 131 -7.53 -7.69 7.51
N VAL A 132 -6.63 -7.53 8.47
CA VAL A 132 -6.06 -8.64 9.25
C VAL A 132 -7.16 -9.39 10.02
N LYS A 133 -8.08 -8.67 10.68
CA LYS A 133 -9.18 -9.30 11.42
C LYS A 133 -10.15 -10.05 10.50
N VAL A 134 -10.50 -9.47 9.36
CA VAL A 134 -11.41 -10.10 8.39
C VAL A 134 -10.74 -11.31 7.74
N HIS A 135 -9.46 -11.23 7.42
CA HIS A 135 -8.70 -12.33 6.84
C HIS A 135 -8.47 -13.47 7.83
N GLY A 136 -8.26 -13.17 9.12
CA GLY A 136 -8.05 -14.17 10.16
C GLY A 136 -9.33 -14.81 10.72
N ALA A 137 -10.50 -14.21 10.51
CA ALA A 137 -11.81 -14.73 10.92
C ALA A 137 -12.24 -15.92 10.05
#